data_AF-L1IZC7-F1
#
_entry.id   AF-L1IZC7-F1
#
_cell.length_a   1.000
_cell.length_b   1.000
_cell.length_c   1.000
_cell.angle_alpha   90.00
_cell.angle_beta   90.00
_cell.angle_gamma   90.00
#
_symmetry.space_group_name_H-M   'P 1'
#
loop_
_entity.id
_entity.type
_entity.pdbx_description
1 polymer ?
#
loop_
_entity_poly.entity_id
_entity_poly.type
_entity_poly.pdbx_seq_one_letter_code
_entity_poly.pdbx_strand_id
1 'polypeptide(L)'
;GGPCVPCAAGTYKGSTGSAACTACSLADSSSITSPAGSTKCQPCAIGKYKQAIGPQSCFSCPANATTYTTGSSAASECKCNAGYTGPDGGACTLCPRGTYKSTAGSAACAACPEHSDYGGTGSVLASDCKCNAGYTGPDGGPCVPCAAGTYKGSTGSAACTACSLADSSSITSPAGSTNVIDCECSAGYYGSPTESGCQACPRRSSSAAGSLALSDCKCNAGYTGPDGGACTLCP
;
A
#
# COMPACT_ATOMS: atom_id res chain seq x y z
N GLY A 1 -60.03 37.06 -8.86
CA GLY A 1 -58.69 36.51 -8.59
C GLY A 1 -58.08 36.10 -9.90
N GLY A 2 -56.92 36.63 -10.25
CA GLY A 2 -56.22 36.29 -11.50
C GLY A 2 -55.60 34.89 -11.47
N PRO A 3 -55.21 34.35 -12.63
CA PRO A 3 -54.60 33.03 -12.72
C PRO A 3 -53.24 32.99 -12.00
N CYS A 4 -53.00 31.93 -11.22
CA CYS A 4 -51.72 31.69 -10.56
C CYS A 4 -50.68 31.33 -11.62
N VAL A 5 -49.71 32.22 -11.89
CA VAL A 5 -48.63 31.96 -12.83
C VAL A 5 -47.43 31.36 -12.08
N PRO A 6 -47.07 30.09 -12.34
CA PRO A 6 -45.90 29.48 -11.72
C PRO A 6 -44.62 30.16 -12.19
N CYS A 7 -43.61 30.19 -11.33
CA CYS A 7 -42.31 30.71 -11.70
C CYS A 7 -41.65 29.87 -12.78
N ALA A 8 -41.06 30.53 -13.76
CA ALA A 8 -40.21 29.89 -14.75
C ALA A 8 -38.99 29.25 -14.08
N ALA A 9 -38.41 28.25 -14.74
CA ALA A 9 -37.27 27.55 -14.20
C ALA A 9 -36.08 28.49 -13.95
N GLY A 10 -35.30 28.21 -12.89
CA GLY A 10 -34.24 29.11 -12.42
C GLY A 10 -34.72 30.29 -11.57
N THR A 11 -36.03 30.38 -11.30
CA THR A 11 -36.62 31.34 -10.37
C THR A 11 -37.55 30.61 -9.38
N TYR A 12 -37.77 31.20 -8.21
CA TYR A 12 -38.60 30.62 -7.14
C TYR A 12 -39.48 31.67 -6.46
N LYS A 13 -40.52 31.22 -5.74
CA LYS A 13 -41.32 32.05 -4.83
C LYS A 13 -41.22 31.49 -3.41
N GLY A 14 -40.58 32.23 -2.50
CA GLY A 14 -40.43 31.83 -1.09
C GLY A 14 -41.71 31.86 -0.26
N SER A 15 -42.84 32.35 -0.81
CA SER A 15 -44.13 32.39 -0.11
C SER A 15 -45.31 32.34 -1.10
N THR A 16 -46.38 31.66 -0.71
CA THR A 16 -47.64 31.55 -1.46
C THR A 16 -48.25 32.94 -1.64
N GLY A 17 -48.43 33.38 -2.89
CA GLY A 17 -49.03 34.69 -3.23
C GLY A 17 -48.05 35.83 -3.50
N SER A 18 -46.72 35.61 -3.44
CA SER A 18 -45.75 36.64 -3.82
C SER A 18 -45.91 37.02 -5.30
N ALA A 19 -45.90 38.31 -5.63
CA ALA A 19 -46.20 38.79 -6.99
C ALA A 19 -45.04 38.52 -7.99
N ALA A 20 -43.79 38.61 -7.53
CA ALA A 20 -42.60 38.44 -8.37
C ALA A 20 -41.96 37.05 -8.18
N CYS A 21 -41.21 36.59 -9.18
CA CYS A 21 -40.34 35.42 -9.05
C CYS A 21 -38.93 35.90 -8.72
N THR A 22 -38.30 35.29 -7.72
CA THR A 22 -36.93 35.62 -7.32
C THR A 22 -35.97 34.73 -8.10
N ALA A 23 -34.99 35.32 -8.79
CA ALA A 23 -33.95 34.53 -9.45
C ALA A 23 -33.15 33.74 -8.40
N CYS A 24 -32.80 32.49 -8.72
CA CYS A 24 -31.78 31.82 -7.93
C CYS A 24 -30.47 32.59 -8.08
N SER A 25 -29.97 33.14 -6.97
CA SER A 25 -28.73 33.90 -6.94
C SER A 25 -27.55 32.97 -6.62
N LEU A 26 -26.43 33.20 -7.31
CA LEU A 26 -25.14 32.52 -7.18
C LEU A 26 -24.43 32.70 -5.82
N ALA A 27 -25.14 33.18 -4.79
CA ALA A 27 -24.52 33.61 -3.55
C ALA A 27 -23.79 32.47 -2.81
N ASP A 28 -24.11 31.20 -3.10
CA ASP A 28 -23.38 30.05 -2.51
C ASP A 28 -23.16 28.83 -3.45
N SER A 29 -23.67 28.81 -4.69
CA SER A 29 -23.33 27.76 -5.70
C SER A 29 -24.07 27.92 -7.04
N SER A 30 -23.39 27.65 -8.14
CA SER A 30 -23.93 27.69 -9.53
C SER A 30 -24.87 26.53 -9.86
N SER A 31 -25.08 25.62 -8.92
CA SER A 31 -25.57 24.26 -9.19
C SER A 31 -26.91 24.06 -8.56
N ILE A 32 -27.81 24.97 -8.88
CA ILE A 32 -29.15 25.02 -8.32
C ILE A 32 -30.13 24.44 -9.35
N THR A 33 -30.96 23.50 -8.91
CA THR A 33 -32.18 23.10 -9.62
C THR A 33 -33.34 23.96 -9.13
N SER A 34 -34.14 24.44 -10.07
CA SER A 34 -35.42 25.07 -9.78
C SER A 34 -36.36 24.76 -10.93
N PRO A 35 -37.01 23.59 -10.90
CA PRO A 35 -38.14 23.29 -11.78
C PRO A 35 -39.20 24.39 -11.73
N ALA A 36 -40.00 24.51 -12.78
CA ALA A 36 -41.09 25.47 -12.83
C ALA A 36 -42.04 25.28 -11.62
N GLY A 37 -42.41 26.38 -10.96
CA GLY A 37 -43.23 26.33 -9.74
C GLY A 37 -42.48 26.02 -8.44
N SER A 38 -41.13 26.01 -8.45
CA SER A 38 -40.34 25.80 -7.22
C SER A 38 -40.56 26.90 -6.18
N THR A 39 -40.64 26.49 -4.91
CA THR A 39 -40.70 27.38 -3.75
C THR A 39 -39.33 27.69 -3.15
N LYS A 40 -38.28 26.97 -3.58
CA LYS A 40 -36.89 27.17 -3.17
C LYS A 40 -35.91 26.70 -4.26
N CYS A 41 -34.73 27.29 -4.25
CA CYS A 41 -33.57 26.84 -5.01
C CYS A 41 -32.94 25.62 -4.31
N GLN A 42 -32.66 24.53 -5.03
CA GLN A 42 -32.04 23.33 -4.45
C GLN A 42 -30.66 23.06 -5.04
N PRO A 43 -29.57 23.06 -4.25
CA PRO A 43 -28.24 22.75 -4.76
C PRO A 43 -28.12 21.28 -5.18
N CYS A 44 -27.22 21.00 -6.12
CA CYS A 44 -26.86 19.64 -6.49
C CYS A 44 -26.31 18.90 -5.28
N ALA A 45 -26.83 17.71 -5.02
CA ALA A 45 -26.32 16.86 -3.97
C ALA A 45 -24.86 16.43 -4.27
N ILE A 46 -24.16 15.98 -3.24
CA ILE A 46 -22.86 15.30 -3.34
C ILE A 46 -22.91 14.20 -4.41
N GLY A 47 -21.84 14.11 -5.20
CA GLY A 47 -21.74 13.21 -6.35
C GLY A 47 -22.39 13.74 -7.63
N LYS A 48 -22.87 14.99 -7.62
CA LYS A 48 -23.47 15.65 -8.79
C LYS A 48 -22.98 17.07 -8.96
N TYR A 49 -23.03 17.55 -10.20
CA TYR A 49 -22.65 18.91 -10.57
C TYR A 49 -23.59 19.52 -11.60
N LYS A 50 -23.52 20.85 -11.77
CA LYS A 50 -24.27 21.56 -12.82
C LYS A 50 -23.66 22.92 -13.15
N GLN A 51 -23.44 23.16 -14.44
CA GLN A 51 -22.73 24.35 -14.94
C GLN A 51 -23.59 25.62 -15.02
N ALA A 52 -24.92 25.48 -15.08
CA ALA A 52 -25.83 26.61 -15.20
C ALA A 52 -27.13 26.39 -14.42
N ILE A 53 -27.72 27.46 -13.92
CA ILE A 53 -29.03 27.43 -13.28
C ILE A 53 -30.10 27.08 -14.33
N GLY A 54 -31.09 26.27 -13.94
CA GLY A 54 -32.20 25.93 -14.84
C GLY A 54 -33.03 24.73 -14.39
N PRO A 55 -33.97 24.25 -15.22
CA PRO A 55 -34.84 23.13 -14.88
C PRO A 55 -34.15 21.77 -14.96
N GLN A 56 -33.03 21.69 -15.68
CA GLN A 56 -32.31 20.44 -15.89
C GLN A 56 -31.84 19.85 -14.57
N SER A 57 -31.88 18.52 -14.50
CA SER A 57 -31.31 17.77 -13.39
C SER A 57 -29.79 17.97 -13.33
N CYS A 58 -29.22 17.76 -12.14
CA CYS A 58 -27.77 17.76 -11.98
C CYS A 58 -27.16 16.55 -12.70
N PHE A 59 -26.01 16.76 -13.33
CA PHE A 59 -25.21 15.70 -13.92
C PHE A 59 -24.54 14.88 -12.81
N SER A 60 -24.55 13.57 -12.94
CA SER A 60 -23.81 12.70 -12.02
C SER A 60 -22.31 12.77 -12.33
N CYS A 61 -21.50 12.64 -11.29
CA CYS A 61 -20.07 12.39 -11.47
C CYS A 61 -19.82 11.06 -12.19
N PRO A 62 -18.68 10.94 -12.88
CA PRO A 62 -18.23 9.67 -13.45
C PRO A 62 -18.15 8.55 -12.40
N ALA A 63 -18.11 7.30 -12.86
CA ALA A 63 -17.97 6.15 -11.97
C ALA A 63 -16.69 6.27 -11.11
N ASN A 64 -16.84 5.96 -9.82
CA ASN A 64 -15.78 6.06 -8.81
C ASN A 64 -15.21 7.47 -8.59
N ALA A 65 -15.99 8.50 -8.95
CA ALA A 65 -15.73 9.89 -8.62
C ALA A 65 -16.91 10.50 -7.85
N THR A 66 -16.64 11.53 -7.05
CA THR A 66 -17.67 12.29 -6.35
C THR A 66 -17.28 13.76 -6.18
N THR A 67 -18.26 14.59 -5.88
CA THR A 67 -18.04 15.94 -5.34
C THR A 67 -18.12 15.88 -3.82
N TYR A 68 -17.28 16.64 -3.11
CA TYR A 68 -17.25 16.62 -1.63
C TYR A 68 -18.09 17.72 -0.98
N THR A 69 -18.69 18.57 -1.80
CA THR A 69 -19.58 19.65 -1.38
C THR A 69 -20.88 19.55 -2.17
N THR A 70 -21.96 20.04 -1.58
CA THR A 70 -23.19 20.31 -2.33
C THR A 70 -22.96 21.54 -3.21
N GLY A 71 -23.73 21.64 -4.29
CA GLY A 71 -23.67 22.81 -5.15
C GLY A 71 -22.43 22.86 -6.05
N SER A 72 -21.83 21.72 -6.40
CA SER A 72 -20.68 21.69 -7.31
C SER A 72 -21.04 22.10 -8.73
N SER A 73 -20.30 23.04 -9.29
CA SER A 73 -20.65 23.75 -10.52
C SER A 73 -19.99 23.18 -11.76
N ALA A 74 -18.88 22.46 -11.61
CA ALA A 74 -18.12 21.93 -12.73
C ALA A 74 -17.90 20.41 -12.62
N ALA A 75 -17.74 19.76 -13.78
CA ALA A 75 -17.36 18.36 -13.83
C ALA A 75 -15.98 18.12 -13.17
N SER A 76 -15.07 19.09 -13.27
CA SER A 76 -13.75 19.06 -12.64
C SER A 76 -13.78 19.10 -11.10
N GLU A 77 -14.96 19.32 -10.49
CA GLU A 77 -15.15 19.15 -9.05
C GLU A 77 -15.44 17.70 -8.66
N CYS A 78 -15.74 16.83 -9.64
CA CYS A 78 -15.79 15.39 -9.43
C CYS A 78 -14.36 14.85 -9.32
N LYS A 79 -13.99 14.46 -8.11
CA LYS A 79 -12.68 13.93 -7.76
C LYS A 79 -12.77 12.41 -7.66
N CYS A 80 -11.75 11.68 -8.14
CA CYS A 80 -11.71 10.23 -7.94
C CYS A 80 -11.69 9.89 -6.45
N ASN A 81 -12.50 8.92 -6.04
CA ASN A 81 -12.56 8.46 -4.66
C ASN A 81 -11.19 7.90 -4.19
N ALA A 82 -10.99 7.79 -2.88
CA ALA A 82 -9.86 7.06 -2.32
C ALA A 82 -9.77 5.65 -2.94
N GLY A 83 -8.55 5.18 -3.21
CA GLY A 83 -8.29 3.92 -3.93
C GLY A 83 -8.45 4.02 -5.45
N TYR A 84 -8.77 5.20 -6.00
CA TYR A 84 -8.86 5.43 -7.44
C TYR A 84 -8.03 6.62 -7.90
N THR A 85 -7.48 6.54 -9.11
CA THR A 85 -6.72 7.60 -9.76
C THR A 85 -7.28 7.90 -11.16
N GLY A 86 -7.14 9.16 -11.58
CA GLY A 86 -7.66 9.66 -12.84
C GLY A 86 -7.76 11.19 -12.84
N PRO A 87 -7.97 11.81 -14.00
CA PRO A 87 -8.17 13.26 -14.10
C PRO A 87 -9.49 13.68 -13.46
N ASP A 88 -9.52 14.89 -12.90
CA ASP A 88 -10.74 15.45 -12.31
C ASP A 88 -11.85 15.62 -13.36
N GLY A 89 -13.05 15.14 -13.06
CA GLY A 89 -14.17 15.08 -13.98
C GLY A 89 -14.07 14.00 -15.07
N GLY A 90 -13.00 13.21 -15.07
CA GLY A 90 -12.79 12.11 -16.02
C GLY A 90 -13.00 10.72 -15.40
N ALA A 91 -12.54 9.71 -16.13
CA ALA A 91 -12.64 8.32 -15.70
C ALA A 91 -11.65 8.03 -14.56
N CYS A 92 -12.14 7.35 -13.53
CA CYS A 92 -11.34 6.91 -12.39
C CYS A 92 -11.06 5.42 -12.47
N THR A 93 -9.80 5.05 -12.29
CA THR A 93 -9.31 3.67 -12.33
C THR A 93 -8.75 3.27 -10.98
N LEU A 94 -8.86 1.99 -10.61
CA LEU A 94 -8.34 1.51 -9.34
C LEU A 94 -6.83 1.75 -9.24
N CYS A 95 -6.37 2.05 -8.03
CA CYS A 95 -4.94 2.02 -7.74
C CYS A 95 -4.38 0.63 -8.07
N PRO A 96 -3.33 0.53 -8.90
CA PRO A 96 -2.75 -0.74 -9.26
C PRO A 96 -2.10 -1.42 -8.04
N ARG A 97 -1.76 -2.71 -8.20
CA ARG A 97 -1.00 -3.50 -7.22
C ARG A 97 0.26 -2.75 -6.77
N GLY A 98 0.60 -2.87 -5.49
CA GLY A 98 1.75 -2.19 -4.90
C GLY A 98 1.55 -0.69 -4.70
N THR A 99 0.32 -0.18 -4.82
CA THR A 99 -0.01 1.22 -4.58
C THR A 99 -1.29 1.38 -3.77
N TYR A 100 -1.42 2.52 -3.10
CA TYR A 100 -2.59 2.90 -2.31
C TYR A 100 -2.91 4.39 -2.49
N LYS A 101 -4.12 4.80 -2.13
CA LYS A 101 -4.49 6.23 -2.11
C LYS A 101 -5.56 6.51 -1.08
N SER A 102 -5.18 7.19 -0.01
CA SER A 102 -6.05 7.48 1.14
C SER A 102 -6.99 8.67 0.94
N THR A 103 -6.61 9.59 0.05
CA THR A 103 -7.37 10.81 -0.21
C THR A 103 -7.90 10.84 -1.62
N ALA A 104 -9.12 11.31 -1.78
CA ALA A 104 -9.69 11.56 -3.10
C ALA A 104 -8.99 12.70 -3.84
N GLY A 105 -9.14 12.72 -5.17
CA GLY A 105 -8.54 13.73 -6.04
C GLY A 105 -7.95 13.16 -7.31
N SER A 106 -7.21 13.99 -8.05
CA SER A 106 -6.50 13.61 -9.27
C SER A 106 -5.06 13.13 -9.04
N ALA A 107 -4.56 13.19 -7.81
CA ALA A 107 -3.22 12.69 -7.47
C ALA A 107 -3.07 11.21 -7.84
N ALA A 108 -1.86 10.82 -8.26
CA ALA A 108 -1.51 9.43 -8.49
C ALA A 108 -1.57 8.62 -7.19
N CYS A 109 -1.67 7.30 -7.31
CA CYS A 109 -1.57 6.41 -6.16
C CYS A 109 -0.15 6.42 -5.61
N ALA A 110 -0.02 6.46 -4.29
CA ALA A 110 1.25 6.36 -3.60
C ALA A 110 1.76 4.92 -3.68
N ALA A 111 3.05 4.74 -3.99
CA ALA A 111 3.67 3.43 -3.95
C ALA A 111 3.76 2.91 -2.51
N CYS A 112 3.66 1.60 -2.35
CA CYS A 112 4.01 0.95 -1.09
C CYS A 112 5.49 1.24 -0.73
N PRO A 113 5.82 1.28 0.57
CA PRO A 113 7.20 1.37 1.03
C PRO A 113 8.11 0.30 0.41
N GLU A 114 9.41 0.56 0.36
CA GLU A 114 10.37 -0.38 -0.20
C GLU A 114 10.30 -1.75 0.51
N HIS A 115 10.42 -2.82 -0.28
CA HIS A 115 10.28 -4.21 0.18
C HIS A 115 8.94 -4.56 0.83
N SER A 116 7.88 -3.81 0.51
CA SER A 116 6.50 -4.13 0.84
C SER A 116 5.62 -4.15 -0.40
N ASP A 117 4.49 -4.83 -0.33
CA ASP A 117 3.51 -4.90 -1.41
C ASP A 117 2.09 -5.04 -0.86
N TYR A 118 1.11 -4.57 -1.64
CA TYR A 118 -0.30 -4.91 -1.49
C TYR A 118 -0.72 -5.70 -2.72
N GLY A 119 -1.01 -6.99 -2.54
CA GLY A 119 -1.30 -7.92 -3.65
C GLY A 119 -2.62 -7.66 -4.39
N GLY A 120 -3.48 -6.77 -3.88
CA GLY A 120 -4.76 -6.41 -4.48
C GLY A 120 -4.69 -5.14 -5.34
N THR A 121 -5.85 -4.58 -5.65
CA THR A 121 -5.99 -3.27 -6.31
C THR A 121 -6.94 -2.39 -5.50
N GLY A 122 -6.84 -1.07 -5.66
CA GLY A 122 -7.75 -0.12 -5.01
C GLY A 122 -7.54 0.08 -3.52
N SER A 123 -6.32 -0.16 -3.00
CA SER A 123 -6.06 0.08 -1.59
C SER A 123 -6.24 1.56 -1.25
N VAL A 124 -6.86 1.80 -0.08
CA VAL A 124 -7.05 3.13 0.50
C VAL A 124 -6.12 3.38 1.69
N LEU A 125 -5.38 2.37 2.16
CA LEU A 125 -4.58 2.45 3.37
C LEU A 125 -3.14 2.07 3.11
N ALA A 126 -2.21 2.89 3.60
CA ALA A 126 -0.78 2.52 3.60
C ALA A 126 -0.55 1.20 4.33
N SER A 127 -1.30 0.92 5.41
CA SER A 127 -1.20 -0.32 6.19
C SER A 127 -1.61 -1.59 5.43
N ASP A 128 -2.19 -1.47 4.23
CA ASP A 128 -2.42 -2.64 3.36
C ASP A 128 -1.11 -3.12 2.71
N CYS A 129 -0.09 -2.26 2.64
CA CYS A 129 1.25 -2.62 2.20
C CYS A 129 1.93 -3.45 3.28
N LYS A 130 2.20 -4.73 2.96
CA LYS A 130 2.76 -5.73 3.86
C LYS A 130 4.20 -6.01 3.47
N CYS A 131 5.11 -6.12 4.45
CA CYS A 131 6.51 -6.49 4.15
C CYS A 131 6.58 -7.82 3.41
N ASN A 132 7.41 -7.90 2.38
CA ASN A 132 7.60 -9.11 1.59
C ASN A 132 8.23 -10.24 2.43
N ALA A 133 8.19 -11.47 1.92
CA ALA A 133 8.98 -12.56 2.50
C ALA A 133 10.46 -12.16 2.56
N GLY A 134 11.14 -12.54 3.64
CA GLY A 134 12.52 -12.13 3.93
C GLY A 134 12.65 -10.74 4.54
N TYR A 135 11.55 -9.99 4.72
CA TYR A 135 11.56 -8.66 5.34
C TYR A 135 10.57 -8.58 6.50
N THR A 136 10.90 -7.77 7.50
CA THR A 136 10.06 -7.51 8.68
C THR A 136 9.96 -6.01 8.93
N GLY A 137 8.89 -5.58 9.61
CA GLY A 137 8.59 -4.18 9.82
C GLY A 137 7.09 -3.94 10.06
N PRO A 138 6.69 -2.72 10.44
CA PRO A 138 5.29 -2.35 10.58
C PRO A 138 4.59 -2.29 9.21
N ASP A 139 3.32 -2.70 9.16
CA ASP A 139 2.51 -2.60 7.95
C ASP A 139 2.34 -1.14 7.52
N GLY A 140 2.61 -0.84 6.25
CA GLY A 140 2.63 0.52 5.71
C GLY A 140 3.83 1.36 6.13
N GLY A 141 4.81 0.78 6.82
CA GLY A 141 6.06 1.42 7.20
C GLY A 141 7.29 0.79 6.55
N PRO A 142 8.50 1.15 7.01
CA PRO A 142 9.73 0.64 6.43
C PRO A 142 9.91 -0.85 6.74
N CYS A 143 10.27 -1.61 5.71
CA CYS A 143 10.59 -3.02 5.83
C CYS A 143 12.10 -3.21 5.79
N VAL A 144 12.64 -3.92 6.78
CA VAL A 144 14.07 -4.25 6.87
C VAL A 144 14.27 -5.74 6.59
N PRO A 145 15.37 -6.13 5.93
CA PRO A 145 15.63 -7.55 5.69
C PRO A 145 15.78 -8.29 7.01
N CYS A 146 15.34 -9.54 7.04
CA CYS A 146 15.65 -10.46 8.13
C CYS A 146 17.16 -10.52 8.34
N ALA A 147 17.61 -10.37 9.58
CA ALA A 147 19.03 -10.43 9.90
C ALA A 147 19.60 -11.82 9.59
N ALA A 148 20.90 -11.90 9.36
CA ALA A 148 21.56 -13.19 9.16
C ALA A 148 21.28 -14.15 10.34
N GLY A 149 21.06 -15.42 10.03
CA GLY A 149 20.61 -16.43 11.00
C GLY A 149 19.11 -16.40 11.29
N THR A 150 18.33 -15.63 10.53
CA THR A 150 16.87 -15.60 10.60
C THR A 150 16.24 -15.63 9.21
N TYR A 151 15.00 -16.11 9.12
CA TYR A 151 14.23 -16.21 7.88
C TYR A 151 12.76 -15.84 8.07
N LYS A 152 12.07 -15.47 7.00
CA LYS A 152 10.61 -15.23 7.02
C LYS A 152 9.96 -15.59 5.69
N GLY A 153 9.14 -16.64 5.68
CA GLY A 153 8.44 -17.10 4.46
C GLY A 153 7.10 -16.41 4.19
N SER A 154 6.54 -15.69 5.16
CA SER A 154 5.26 -15.01 5.03
C SER A 154 5.43 -13.54 4.66
N THR A 155 4.42 -12.96 4.03
CA THR A 155 4.27 -11.50 3.93
C THR A 155 3.67 -10.92 5.23
N GLY A 156 3.81 -9.62 5.45
CA GLY A 156 3.25 -8.90 6.61
C GLY A 156 4.26 -8.61 7.71
N SER A 157 3.75 -8.12 8.84
CA SER A 157 4.52 -7.60 9.97
C SER A 157 5.09 -8.65 10.93
N ALA A 158 5.00 -9.94 10.59
CA ALA A 158 5.56 -11.00 11.43
C ALA A 158 7.08 -10.81 11.63
N ALA A 159 7.57 -11.17 12.81
CA ALA A 159 9.00 -11.19 13.08
C ALA A 159 9.69 -12.29 12.27
N CYS A 160 10.99 -12.13 12.04
CA CYS A 160 11.81 -13.19 11.44
C CYS A 160 12.00 -14.33 12.43
N THR A 161 11.92 -15.56 11.92
CA THR A 161 12.14 -16.78 12.69
C THR A 161 13.63 -17.09 12.72
N ALA A 162 14.18 -17.37 13.90
CA ALA A 162 15.57 -17.77 14.03
C ALA A 162 15.80 -19.17 13.44
N CYS A 163 16.96 -19.36 12.81
CA CYS A 163 17.48 -20.69 12.49
C CYS A 163 17.79 -21.42 13.81
N SER A 164 17.01 -22.44 14.17
CA SER A 164 17.08 -23.04 15.50
C SER A 164 17.88 -24.35 15.53
N LEU A 165 19.04 -24.31 16.17
CA LEU A 165 19.75 -25.44 16.79
C LEU A 165 20.08 -25.06 18.26
N ALA A 166 20.50 -26.05 19.07
CA ALA A 166 20.82 -25.83 20.49
C ALA A 166 21.97 -24.82 20.72
N ASP A 167 22.81 -24.56 19.71
CA ASP A 167 23.84 -23.52 19.70
C ASP A 167 23.64 -22.60 18.49
N SER A 168 23.07 -21.42 18.73
CA SER A 168 22.83 -20.39 17.71
C SER A 168 24.11 -19.84 17.06
N SER A 169 25.30 -20.16 17.59
CA SER A 169 26.58 -19.75 17.02
C SER A 169 27.00 -20.63 15.85
N SER A 170 26.46 -21.85 15.76
CA SER A 170 26.85 -22.88 14.79
C SER A 170 26.04 -22.84 13.50
N ILE A 171 25.00 -22.01 13.43
CA ILE A 171 24.06 -21.90 12.31
C ILE A 171 23.86 -20.44 11.91
N THR A 172 23.69 -20.20 10.62
CA THR A 172 23.44 -18.88 10.04
C THR A 172 22.51 -18.99 8.84
N SER A 173 22.10 -17.86 8.28
CA SER A 173 21.45 -17.75 6.99
C SER A 173 21.84 -16.39 6.39
N PRO A 174 21.78 -16.21 5.07
CA PRO A 174 21.91 -14.89 4.48
C PRO A 174 20.87 -13.89 5.01
N ALA A 175 21.20 -12.59 4.99
CA ALA A 175 20.20 -11.58 5.29
C ALA A 175 19.08 -11.62 4.21
N GLY A 176 17.83 -11.49 4.64
CA GLY A 176 16.67 -11.56 3.75
C GLY A 176 16.22 -12.98 3.40
N SER A 177 16.70 -14.01 4.09
CA SER A 177 16.25 -15.39 3.87
C SER A 177 14.74 -15.55 4.02
N THR A 178 14.16 -16.37 3.15
CA THR A 178 12.71 -16.58 3.10
C THR A 178 12.32 -17.95 3.63
N ASN A 179 13.27 -18.87 3.76
CA ASN A 179 12.99 -20.25 4.11
C ASN A 179 13.96 -20.77 5.18
N VAL A 180 13.50 -21.76 5.94
CA VAL A 180 14.34 -22.51 6.87
C VAL A 180 15.44 -23.30 6.15
N ILE A 181 15.24 -23.63 4.88
CA ILE A 181 16.25 -24.31 4.05
C ILE A 181 17.48 -23.41 3.80
N ASP A 182 17.32 -22.08 3.89
CA ASP A 182 18.44 -21.14 3.79
C ASP A 182 19.31 -21.13 5.07
N CYS A 183 18.91 -21.87 6.11
CA CYS A 183 19.70 -22.05 7.32
C CYS A 183 20.80 -23.07 7.06
N GLU A 184 22.04 -22.64 7.24
CA GLU A 184 23.27 -23.35 6.93
C GLU A 184 24.24 -23.29 8.11
N CYS A 185 25.24 -24.16 8.15
CA CYS A 185 26.26 -24.09 9.20
C CYS A 185 27.12 -22.82 9.07
N SER A 186 27.40 -22.18 10.20
CA SER A 186 28.26 -20.99 10.27
C SER A 186 29.69 -21.29 9.83
N ALA A 187 30.45 -20.25 9.49
CA ALA A 187 31.88 -20.39 9.19
C ALA A 187 32.63 -21.04 10.37
N GLY A 188 33.52 -21.99 10.06
CA GLY A 188 34.21 -22.82 11.06
C GLY A 188 33.42 -24.04 11.51
N TYR A 189 32.23 -24.27 10.94
CA TYR A 189 31.43 -25.48 11.14
C TYR A 189 31.11 -26.14 9.79
N TYR A 190 30.82 -27.43 9.82
CA TYR A 190 30.35 -28.19 8.66
C TYR A 190 29.18 -29.11 9.04
N GLY A 191 28.39 -29.51 8.04
CA GLY A 191 27.30 -30.45 8.20
C GLY A 191 25.96 -29.90 7.71
N SER A 192 24.88 -30.59 8.04
CA SER A 192 23.51 -30.20 7.67
C SER A 192 22.74 -29.85 8.93
N PRO A 193 22.27 -28.59 9.09
CA PRO A 193 21.56 -28.20 10.30
C PRO A 193 20.30 -29.01 10.58
N THR A 194 19.64 -29.52 9.56
CA THR A 194 18.37 -30.26 9.66
C THR A 194 18.56 -31.77 9.77
N GLU A 195 19.72 -32.31 9.39
CA GLU A 195 19.96 -33.77 9.36
C GLU A 195 21.01 -34.22 10.39
N SER A 196 22.19 -33.59 10.41
CA SER A 196 23.35 -34.04 11.21
C SER A 196 23.82 -33.03 12.25
N GLY A 197 23.24 -31.83 12.26
CA GLY A 197 23.70 -30.69 13.04
C GLY A 197 25.01 -30.12 12.51
N CYS A 198 25.42 -28.98 13.06
CA CYS A 198 26.65 -28.31 12.69
C CYS A 198 27.79 -28.74 13.61
N GLN A 199 28.85 -29.29 13.02
CA GLN A 199 30.04 -29.79 13.72
C GLN A 199 31.19 -28.80 13.54
N ALA A 200 31.89 -28.49 14.62
CA ALA A 200 33.04 -27.58 14.55
C ALA A 200 34.19 -28.21 13.78
N CYS A 201 34.88 -27.39 12.98
CA CYS A 201 36.13 -27.80 12.36
C CYS A 201 37.20 -28.16 13.41
N PRO A 202 38.17 -29.03 13.06
CA PRO A 202 39.31 -29.34 13.90
C PRO A 202 40.06 -28.09 14.41
N ARG A 203 40.84 -28.26 15.49
CA ARG A 203 41.63 -27.15 16.06
C ARG A 203 42.51 -26.52 14.98
N ARG A 204 42.42 -25.19 14.85
CA ARG A 204 43.24 -24.36 13.93
C ARG A 204 42.90 -24.59 12.45
N SER A 205 41.70 -25.07 12.14
CA SER A 205 41.10 -25.01 10.81
C SER A 205 39.79 -24.23 10.82
N SER A 206 39.34 -23.84 9.64
CA SER A 206 38.05 -23.18 9.41
C SER A 206 37.47 -23.60 8.05
N SER A 207 36.16 -23.43 7.93
CA SER A 207 35.36 -23.71 6.74
C SER A 207 34.52 -22.48 6.41
N ALA A 208 34.07 -22.36 5.16
CA ALA A 208 33.09 -21.34 4.80
C ALA A 208 31.71 -21.68 5.40
N ALA A 209 30.84 -20.68 5.56
CA ALA A 209 29.43 -20.96 5.87
C ALA A 209 28.81 -21.85 4.78
N GLY A 210 27.93 -22.77 5.16
CA GLY A 210 27.32 -23.74 4.24
C GLY A 210 28.18 -24.95 3.90
N SER A 211 29.34 -25.11 4.53
CA SER A 211 30.18 -26.30 4.33
C SER A 211 29.47 -27.57 4.82
N LEU A 212 29.54 -28.65 4.03
CA LEU A 212 28.76 -29.87 4.28
C LEU A 212 29.64 -31.02 4.78
N ALA A 213 30.95 -30.97 4.55
CA ALA A 213 31.86 -32.07 4.85
C ALA A 213 33.05 -31.61 5.70
N LEU A 214 33.59 -32.55 6.49
CA LEU A 214 34.81 -32.33 7.28
C LEU A 214 36.00 -31.92 6.38
N SER A 215 36.06 -32.41 5.15
CA SER A 215 37.06 -32.04 4.15
C SER A 215 37.00 -30.57 3.72
N ASP A 216 35.91 -29.85 4.02
CA ASP A 216 35.82 -28.41 3.75
C ASP A 216 36.58 -27.57 4.79
N CYS A 217 36.98 -28.19 5.91
CA CYS A 217 37.78 -27.56 6.96
C CYS A 217 39.26 -27.49 6.55
N LYS A 218 39.71 -26.28 6.21
CA LYS A 218 41.09 -26.00 5.80
C LYS A 218 41.89 -25.37 6.92
N CYS A 219 43.19 -25.71 7.02
CA CYS A 219 44.06 -25.12 8.04
C CYS A 219 44.12 -23.59 7.91
N ASN A 220 44.04 -22.91 9.05
CA ASN A 220 44.13 -21.45 9.12
C ASN A 220 45.54 -20.99 8.71
N ALA A 221 45.67 -19.71 8.33
CA ALA A 221 46.96 -19.13 7.99
C ALA A 221 48.02 -19.38 9.08
N GLY A 222 49.21 -19.83 8.67
CA GLY A 222 50.31 -20.22 9.58
C GLY A 222 50.29 -21.69 10.01
N TYR A 223 49.33 -22.49 9.55
CA TYR A 223 49.26 -23.93 9.80
C TYR A 223 49.17 -24.74 8.49
N THR A 224 49.65 -25.98 8.54
CA THR A 224 49.60 -26.94 7.43
C THR A 224 49.13 -28.32 7.92
N GLY A 225 48.48 -29.08 7.05
CA GLY A 225 47.88 -30.37 7.32
C GLY A 225 46.92 -30.78 6.20
N PRO A 226 46.43 -32.02 6.21
CA PRO A 226 45.41 -32.47 5.26
C PRO A 226 44.05 -31.82 5.57
N ASP A 227 43.26 -31.59 4.53
CA ASP A 227 41.88 -31.09 4.63
C ASP A 227 41.04 -32.00 5.55
N GLY A 228 40.36 -31.40 6.53
CA GLY A 228 39.61 -32.12 7.56
C GLY A 228 40.45 -32.83 8.64
N GLY A 229 41.78 -32.71 8.58
CA GLY A 229 42.72 -33.34 9.53
C GLY A 229 43.32 -32.37 10.55
N ALA A 230 44.35 -32.86 11.24
CA ALA A 230 45.07 -32.08 12.24
C ALA A 230 46.00 -31.05 11.59
N CYS A 231 45.86 -29.79 12.00
CA CYS A 231 46.70 -28.69 11.54
C CYS A 231 47.89 -28.48 12.49
N THR A 232 49.10 -28.42 11.92
CA THR A 232 50.37 -28.18 12.63
C THR A 232 51.00 -26.88 12.18
N LEU A 233 51.81 -26.23 13.04
CA LEU A 233 52.42 -24.94 12.71
C LEU A 233 53.36 -25.09 11.50
N CYS A 234 53.33 -24.15 10.56
CA CYS A 234 54.28 -24.14 9.46
C CYS A 234 55.72 -24.03 10.00
N PRO A 235 56.68 -24.79 9.42
CA PRO A 235 58.10 -24.70 9.78
C PRO A 235 58.72 -23.35 9.42
#